data_AF-A0A6B3LTV2-F1
#
_entry.id   AF-A0A6B3LTV2-F1
#
_cell.length_a   1.000
_cell.length_b   1.000
_cell.length_c   1.000
_cell.angle_alpha   90.00
_cell.angle_beta   90.00
_cell.angle_gamma   90.00
#
_symmetry.space_group_name_H-M   'P 1'
#
loop_
_entity.id
_entity.type
_entity.pdbx_description
1 polymer ?
#
loop_
_entity_poly.entity_id
_entity_poly.type
_entity_poly.pdbx_seq_one_letter_code
_entity_poly.pdbx_strand_id
1 'polypeptide(L)'
;MPQRLDKELREINEGLYRVKHREEVEFDYKLELIGESLGESMANNLLICVGDGDNIGDVIDLHLLSGNLEEASKFSFQVKAALEDIATLAKSEIKASLIYVAGDDICFIVSADLNISDILTSYSEYFLKKTGKTMSFGVGRTSVEALICLRRAKVSGKGRVITSGGN
;
A
#
# COMPACT_ATOMS: atom_id res chain seq x y z
N MET A 1 4.10 40.89 14.78
CA MET A 1 3.26 39.70 14.54
C MET A 1 3.79 38.65 13.55
N PRO A 2 4.82 38.85 12.68
CA PRO A 2 5.25 37.78 11.76
C PRO A 2 6.10 36.67 12.40
N GLN A 3 6.81 36.93 13.50
CA GLN A 3 7.72 35.96 14.13
C GLN A 3 7.04 34.75 14.80
N ARG A 4 5.72 34.81 15.03
CA ARG A 4 4.98 33.76 15.74
C ARG A 4 4.52 32.64 14.79
N LEU A 5 4.15 32.98 13.55
CA LEU A 5 3.78 32.00 12.51
C LEU A 5 4.98 31.15 12.06
N ASP A 6 6.17 31.75 11.91
CA ASP A 6 7.37 31.02 11.47
C ASP A 6 7.82 29.96 12.49
N LYS A 7 7.55 30.20 13.78
CA LYS A 7 7.89 29.25 14.84
C LYS A 7 6.93 28.05 14.85
N GLU A 8 5.63 28.30 14.71
CA GLU A 8 4.62 27.24 14.64
C GLU A 8 4.81 26.34 13.39
N LEU A 9 5.14 26.92 12.24
CA LEU A 9 5.42 26.16 11.01
C LEU A 9 6.69 25.30 11.12
N ARG A 10 7.71 25.74 11.86
CA ARG A 10 8.91 24.94 12.13
C ARG A 10 8.62 23.79 13.09
N GLU A 11 7.87 24.03 14.15
CA GLU A 11 7.50 22.99 15.12
C GLU A 11 6.61 21.90 14.47
N ILE A 12 5.70 22.27 13.57
CA ILE A 12 4.91 21.31 12.78
C ILE A 12 5.80 20.46 11.86
N ASN A 13 6.73 21.09 11.13
CA ASN A 13 7.62 20.37 10.22
C ASN A 13 8.60 19.46 10.95
N GLU A 14 9.14 19.87 12.11
CA GLU A 14 9.98 19.02 12.95
C GLU A 14 9.19 17.85 13.57
N GLY A 15 7.93 18.09 13.96
CA GLY A 15 7.01 17.05 14.40
C GLY A 15 6.73 16.02 13.30
N LEU A 16 6.44 16.50 12.08
CA LEU A 16 6.17 15.64 10.92
C LEU A 16 7.41 14.82 10.51
N TYR A 17 8.59 15.43 10.57
CA TYR A 17 9.86 14.74 10.31
C TYR A 17 10.13 13.66 11.36
N ARG A 18 9.91 13.95 12.65
CA ARG A 18 10.08 12.95 13.73
C ARG A 18 9.09 11.79 13.62
N VAL A 19 7.85 12.05 13.22
CA VAL A 19 6.86 10.99 13.01
C VAL A 19 7.27 10.10 11.85
N LYS A 20 7.61 10.67 10.68
CA LYS A 20 8.07 9.90 9.51
C LYS A 20 9.32 9.08 9.80
N HIS A 21 10.30 9.67 10.47
CA HIS A 21 11.56 8.99 10.78
C HIS A 21 11.37 7.89 11.84
N ARG A 22 10.39 8.03 12.73
CA ARG A 22 10.04 6.99 13.71
C ARG A 22 9.32 5.83 13.07
N GLU A 23 8.40 6.10 12.13
CA GLU A 23 7.69 5.05 11.38
C GLU A 23 8.64 4.27 10.45
N GLU A 24 9.58 4.95 9.78
CA GLU A 24 10.61 4.29 8.95
C GLU A 24 11.52 3.39 9.79
N VAL A 25 12.02 3.88 10.93
CA VAL A 25 12.87 3.09 11.83
C VAL A 25 12.10 1.90 12.41
N GLU A 26 10.84 2.09 12.81
CA GLU A 26 10.01 1.01 13.35
C GLU A 26 9.67 -0.07 12.28
N PHE A 27 9.54 0.32 11.02
CA PHE A 27 9.35 -0.60 9.88
C PHE A 27 10.61 -1.44 9.62
N ASP A 28 11.79 -0.82 9.59
CA ASP A 28 13.07 -1.52 9.39
C ASP A 28 13.36 -2.50 10.54
N TYR A 29 13.15 -2.10 11.80
CA TYR A 29 13.26 -3.01 12.94
C TYR A 29 12.29 -4.18 12.87
N LYS A 30 11.09 -3.98 12.34
CA LYS A 30 10.09 -5.06 12.19
C LYS A 30 10.48 -6.03 11.08
N LEU A 31 11.11 -5.55 10.00
CA LEU A 31 11.70 -6.39 8.97
C LEU A 31 12.89 -7.20 9.48
N GLU A 32 13.77 -6.57 10.27
CA GLU A 32 14.89 -7.25 10.93
C GLU A 32 14.39 -8.32 11.91
N LEU A 33 13.40 -8.02 12.76
CA LEU A 33 12.80 -9.00 13.67
C LEU A 33 12.11 -10.16 12.95
N ILE A 34 11.47 -9.90 11.79
CA ILE A 34 10.93 -10.96 10.92
C ILE A 34 12.09 -11.80 10.34
N GLY A 35 13.19 -11.17 9.94
CA GLY A 35 14.40 -11.84 9.42
C GLY A 35 15.19 -12.63 10.48
N GLU A 36 15.22 -12.17 11.73
CA GLU A 36 15.86 -12.89 12.85
C GLU A 36 15.01 -14.09 13.29
N SER A 37 13.68 -13.98 13.21
CA SER A 37 12.75 -15.09 13.45
C SER A 37 12.77 -16.15 12.35
N LEU A 38 13.20 -15.78 11.14
CA LEU A 38 13.23 -16.62 9.94
C LEU A 38 14.67 -16.64 9.42
N GLY A 39 15.51 -17.52 9.98
CA GLY A 39 16.97 -17.51 9.79
C GLY A 39 17.45 -17.22 8.35
N GLU A 40 18.65 -16.64 8.21
CA GLU A 40 19.21 -15.98 7.01
C GLU A 40 18.95 -16.62 5.63
N SER A 41 18.72 -17.94 5.51
CA SER A 41 18.36 -18.56 4.23
C SER A 41 16.90 -18.33 3.81
N MET A 42 16.00 -17.94 4.73
CA MET A 42 14.60 -17.61 4.46
C MET A 42 14.38 -16.14 4.06
N ALA A 43 15.25 -15.22 4.48
CA ALA A 43 15.18 -13.81 4.07
C ALA A 43 15.30 -13.62 2.54
N ASN A 44 16.01 -14.53 1.87
CA ASN A 44 16.14 -14.54 0.40
C ASN A 44 14.89 -15.06 -0.35
N ASN A 45 13.90 -15.58 0.37
CA ASN A 45 12.69 -16.18 -0.22
C ASN A 45 11.42 -15.41 0.12
N LEU A 46 11.53 -14.11 0.43
CA LEU A 46 10.40 -13.24 0.71
C LEU A 46 10.20 -12.21 -0.40
N LEU A 47 8.94 -11.87 -0.64
CA LEU A 47 8.53 -10.80 -1.54
C LEU A 47 7.72 -9.78 -0.76
N ILE A 48 8.05 -8.51 -0.97
CA ILE A 48 7.27 -7.37 -0.50
C ILE A 48 6.29 -7.00 -1.62
N CYS A 49 5.00 -6.98 -1.27
CA CYS A 49 3.92 -6.57 -2.16
C CYS A 49 3.35 -5.25 -1.67
N VAL A 50 3.37 -4.22 -2.51
CA VAL A 50 2.74 -2.92 -2.25
C VAL A 50 1.64 -2.70 -3.26
N GLY A 51 0.44 -2.43 -2.78
CA GLY A 51 -0.72 -2.15 -3.60
C GLY A 51 -1.35 -0.81 -3.25
N ASP A 52 -1.93 -0.15 -4.25
CA ASP A 52 -2.50 1.19 -4.13
C ASP A 52 -3.66 1.34 -5.13
N GLY A 53 -4.79 1.85 -4.64
CA GLY A 53 -5.99 2.11 -5.42
C GLY A 53 -5.78 3.16 -6.51
N ASP A 54 -6.30 2.90 -7.70
CA ASP A 54 -6.13 3.81 -8.82
C ASP A 54 -7.23 4.89 -8.85
N ASN A 55 -6.80 6.15 -8.78
CA ASN A 55 -7.67 7.34 -8.87
C ASN A 55 -8.77 7.39 -7.81
N ILE A 56 -8.51 6.88 -6.60
CA ILE A 56 -9.47 6.95 -5.49
C ILE A 56 -9.67 8.41 -5.05
N GLY A 57 -8.57 9.15 -4.88
CA GLY A 57 -8.60 10.59 -4.57
C GLY A 57 -9.45 11.39 -5.55
N ASP A 58 -9.23 11.21 -6.86
CA ASP A 58 -9.98 11.91 -7.91
C ASP A 58 -11.50 11.71 -7.80
N VAL A 59 -11.95 10.52 -7.40
CA VAL A 59 -13.38 10.21 -7.25
C VAL A 59 -13.96 10.88 -6.01
N ILE A 60 -13.21 10.84 -4.89
CA ILE A 60 -13.60 11.52 -3.65
C ILE A 60 -13.69 13.03 -3.92
N ASP A 61 -12.66 13.61 -4.54
CA ASP A 61 -12.61 15.03 -4.89
C ASP A 61 -13.79 15.45 -5.76
N LEU A 62 -14.14 14.62 -6.76
CA LEU A 62 -15.31 14.89 -7.61
C LEU A 62 -16.61 14.96 -6.81
N HIS A 63 -16.83 14.04 -5.87
CA HIS A 63 -18.01 14.08 -5.01
C HIS A 63 -18.00 15.31 -4.08
N LEU A 64 -16.86 15.63 -3.50
CA LEU A 64 -16.71 16.80 -2.61
C LEU A 64 -16.94 18.12 -3.35
N LEU A 65 -16.36 18.29 -4.54
CA LEU A 65 -16.57 19.46 -5.41
C LEU A 65 -18.02 19.61 -5.86
N SER A 66 -18.74 18.50 -5.93
CA SER A 66 -20.17 18.48 -6.28
C SER A 66 -21.09 18.66 -5.07
N GLY A 67 -20.54 18.85 -3.86
CA GLY A 67 -21.32 18.93 -2.61
C GLY A 67 -21.95 17.61 -2.16
N ASN A 68 -21.59 16.49 -2.80
CA ASN A 68 -22.18 15.17 -2.57
C ASN A 68 -21.43 14.41 -1.46
N LEU A 69 -21.47 14.93 -0.22
CA LEU A 69 -20.74 14.37 0.93
C LEU A 69 -21.12 12.91 1.23
N GLU A 70 -22.39 12.54 1.06
CA GLU A 70 -22.87 11.18 1.31
C GLU A 70 -22.24 10.17 0.35
N GLU A 71 -22.16 10.50 -0.94
CA GLU A 71 -21.53 9.62 -1.93
C GLU A 71 -20.01 9.58 -1.76
N ALA A 72 -19.36 10.69 -1.36
CA ALA A 72 -17.95 10.67 -1.00
C ALA A 72 -17.66 9.71 0.17
N SER A 73 -18.47 9.78 1.22
CA SER A 73 -18.36 8.91 2.39
C SER A 73 -18.62 7.44 2.04
N LYS A 74 -19.68 7.17 1.26
CA LYS A 74 -20.04 5.84 0.80
C LYS A 74 -18.95 5.21 -0.07
N PHE A 75 -18.40 5.95 -1.02
CA PHE A 75 -17.30 5.47 -1.85
C PHE A 75 -16.04 5.21 -1.03
N SER A 76 -15.66 6.11 -0.12
CA SER A 76 -14.52 5.90 0.79
C SER A 76 -14.70 4.65 1.66
N PHE A 77 -15.90 4.41 2.19
CA PHE A 77 -16.20 3.21 2.97
C PHE A 77 -16.11 1.94 2.12
N GLN A 78 -16.59 1.99 0.87
CA GLN A 78 -16.51 0.88 -0.08
C GLN A 78 -15.06 0.50 -0.41
N VAL A 79 -14.18 1.49 -0.60
CA VAL A 79 -12.75 1.27 -0.81
C VAL A 79 -12.11 0.64 0.41
N LYS A 80 -12.38 1.18 1.61
CA LYS A 80 -11.86 0.62 2.86
C LYS A 80 -12.30 -0.83 3.05
N ALA A 81 -13.57 -1.14 2.85
CA ALA A 81 -14.10 -2.50 2.99
C ALA A 81 -13.45 -3.46 1.99
N ALA A 82 -13.26 -3.04 0.73
CA ALA A 82 -12.59 -3.87 -0.27
C ALA A 82 -11.13 -4.19 0.11
N LEU A 83 -10.41 -3.25 0.72
CA LEU A 83 -9.05 -3.47 1.20
C LEU A 83 -8.98 -4.34 2.44
N GLU A 84 -9.91 -4.18 3.38
CA GLU A 84 -10.01 -5.04 4.56
C GLU A 84 -10.30 -6.50 4.15
N ASP A 85 -11.14 -6.70 3.12
CA ASP A 85 -11.37 -8.01 2.52
C ASP A 85 -10.09 -8.58 1.89
N ILE A 86 -9.39 -7.81 1.05
CA ILE A 86 -8.12 -8.23 0.43
C ILE A 86 -7.07 -8.57 1.50
N ALA A 87 -6.97 -7.76 2.55
CA ALA A 87 -6.07 -8.00 3.68
C ALA A 87 -6.40 -9.32 4.41
N THR A 88 -7.69 -9.63 4.53
CA THR A 88 -8.17 -10.89 5.12
C THR A 88 -7.86 -12.09 4.22
N LEU A 89 -8.08 -11.96 2.91
CA LEU A 89 -7.69 -12.98 1.91
C LEU A 89 -6.18 -13.22 1.94
N ALA A 90 -5.37 -12.17 1.90
CA ALA A 90 -3.92 -12.26 1.94
C ALA A 90 -3.42 -13.02 3.19
N LYS A 91 -3.98 -12.71 4.37
CA LYS A 91 -3.64 -13.43 5.62
C LYS A 91 -4.08 -14.89 5.60
N SER A 92 -5.28 -15.17 5.11
CA SER A 92 -5.89 -16.50 5.25
C SER A 92 -5.42 -17.48 4.17
N GLU A 93 -5.33 -17.03 2.91
CA GLU A 93 -5.04 -17.85 1.73
C GLU A 93 -3.54 -18.02 1.51
N ILE A 94 -2.78 -16.93 1.56
CA ILE A 94 -1.34 -16.93 1.24
C ILE A 94 -0.43 -16.71 2.45
N LYS A 95 -1.02 -16.74 3.65
CA LYS A 95 -0.31 -16.56 4.93
C LYS A 95 0.54 -15.29 4.96
N ALA A 96 0.07 -14.22 4.34
CA ALA A 96 0.79 -12.96 4.27
C ALA A 96 0.98 -12.34 5.65
N SER A 97 2.19 -11.82 5.88
CA SER A 97 2.48 -10.91 6.98
C SER A 97 2.11 -9.50 6.57
N LEU A 98 0.94 -9.01 6.99
CA LEU A 98 0.53 -7.62 6.73
C LEU A 98 1.44 -6.65 7.46
N ILE A 99 1.92 -5.64 6.73
CA ILE A 99 2.66 -4.53 7.32
C ILE A 99 1.72 -3.36 7.61
N TYR A 100 0.93 -2.94 6.62
CA TYR A 100 -0.11 -1.93 6.80
C TYR A 100 -1.27 -2.10 5.83
N VAL A 101 -2.42 -1.53 6.21
CA VAL A 101 -3.59 -1.24 5.36
C VAL A 101 -4.02 0.17 5.75
N ALA A 102 -3.97 1.12 4.82
CA ALA A 102 -4.24 2.52 5.12
C ALA A 102 -4.81 3.25 3.90
N GLY A 103 -5.98 3.88 4.06
CA GLY A 103 -6.64 4.55 2.94
C GLY A 103 -6.98 3.56 1.82
N ASP A 104 -6.40 3.79 0.65
CA ASP A 104 -6.44 2.94 -0.52
C ASP A 104 -5.17 2.08 -0.73
N ASP A 105 -4.25 2.08 0.23
CA ASP A 105 -2.97 1.39 0.17
C ASP A 105 -2.91 0.13 1.05
N ILE A 106 -2.14 -0.85 0.60
CA ILE A 106 -1.81 -2.06 1.36
C ILE A 106 -0.34 -2.46 1.15
N CYS A 107 0.31 -2.95 2.20
CA CYS A 107 1.62 -3.55 2.12
C CYS A 107 1.69 -4.84 2.95
N PHE A 108 2.25 -5.89 2.35
CA PHE A 108 2.45 -7.16 3.02
C PHE A 108 3.62 -7.95 2.45
N ILE A 109 4.06 -8.94 3.23
CA ILE A 109 5.16 -9.83 2.89
C ILE A 109 4.63 -11.24 2.72
N VAL A 110 5.10 -11.93 1.69
CA VAL A 110 4.76 -13.32 1.37
C VAL A 110 5.99 -14.11 0.97
N SER A 111 5.86 -15.42 0.93
CA SER A 111 6.89 -16.31 0.39
C SER A 111 7.00 -16.18 -1.14
N ALA A 112 8.22 -16.27 -1.66
CA ALA A 112 8.54 -16.11 -3.08
C ALA A 112 8.26 -17.37 -3.92
N ASP A 113 7.87 -18.48 -3.28
CA ASP A 113 7.43 -19.71 -3.95
C ASP A 113 5.97 -19.63 -4.46
N LEU A 114 5.23 -18.59 -4.05
CA LEU A 114 3.88 -18.35 -4.52
C LEU A 114 3.86 -17.79 -5.94
N ASN A 115 2.83 -18.17 -6.70
CA ASN A 115 2.48 -17.48 -7.93
C ASN A 115 1.80 -16.14 -7.62
N ILE A 116 2.58 -15.20 -7.09
CA ILE A 116 2.06 -13.96 -6.52
C ILE A 116 1.40 -13.06 -7.57
N SER A 117 1.85 -13.13 -8.83
CA SER A 117 1.30 -12.29 -9.91
C SER A 117 -0.18 -12.59 -10.17
N ASP A 118 -0.54 -13.87 -10.26
CA ASP A 118 -1.92 -14.28 -10.51
C ASP A 118 -2.82 -13.97 -9.31
N ILE A 119 -2.30 -14.14 -8.09
CA ILE A 119 -3.02 -13.85 -6.85
C ILE A 119 -3.31 -12.35 -6.75
N LEU A 120 -2.30 -11.50 -6.95
CA LEU A 120 -2.48 -10.04 -6.93
C LEU A 120 -3.38 -9.54 -8.06
N THR A 121 -3.36 -10.22 -9.22
CA THR A 121 -4.28 -9.93 -10.32
C THR A 121 -5.72 -10.21 -9.86
N SER A 122 -5.97 -11.34 -9.18
CA SER A 122 -7.28 -11.65 -8.63
C SER A 122 -7.74 -10.64 -7.56
N TYR A 123 -6.82 -10.10 -6.75
CA TYR A 123 -7.13 -9.04 -5.79
C TYR A 123 -7.46 -7.71 -6.49
N SER A 124 -6.77 -7.38 -7.57
CA SER A 124 -7.10 -6.21 -8.39
C SER A 124 -8.48 -6.33 -9.05
N GLU A 125 -8.82 -7.51 -9.57
CA GLU A 125 -10.15 -7.81 -10.12
C GLU A 125 -11.25 -7.75 -9.04
N TYR A 126 -10.97 -8.27 -7.85
CA TYR A 126 -11.87 -8.17 -6.70
C TYR A 126 -12.13 -6.70 -6.32
N PHE A 127 -11.06 -5.91 -6.22
CA PHE A 127 -11.14 -4.49 -5.92
C PHE A 127 -11.97 -3.76 -6.96
N LEU A 128 -11.73 -4.01 -8.27
CA LEU A 128 -12.52 -3.45 -9.37
C LEU A 128 -14.00 -3.79 -9.27
N LYS A 129 -14.32 -5.06 -9.03
CA LYS A 129 -15.71 -5.50 -8.87
C LYS A 129 -16.38 -4.81 -7.67
N LYS A 130 -15.63 -4.55 -6.60
CA LYS A 130 -16.16 -3.97 -5.37
C LYS A 130 -16.26 -2.47 -5.40
N THR A 131 -15.35 -1.75 -6.06
CA THR A 131 -15.27 -0.27 -5.98
C THR A 131 -15.56 0.42 -7.31
N GLY A 132 -15.54 -0.32 -8.42
CA GLY A 132 -15.57 0.27 -9.77
C GLY A 132 -14.27 0.97 -10.16
N LYS A 133 -13.19 0.82 -9.38
CA LYS A 133 -11.85 1.37 -9.63
C LYS A 133 -10.81 0.27 -9.57
N THR A 134 -9.73 0.42 -10.31
CA THR A 134 -8.67 -0.59 -10.34
C THR A 134 -7.71 -0.43 -9.16
N MET A 135 -6.90 -1.44 -8.92
CA MET A 135 -5.79 -1.38 -7.97
C MET A 135 -4.51 -1.84 -8.66
N SER A 136 -3.43 -1.08 -8.48
CA SER A 136 -2.12 -1.43 -9.01
C SER A 136 -1.26 -2.07 -7.92
N PHE A 137 -0.41 -3.02 -8.31
CA PHE A 137 0.52 -3.67 -7.39
C PHE A 137 1.95 -3.65 -7.93
N GLY A 138 2.89 -3.46 -7.02
CA GLY A 138 4.31 -3.66 -7.22
C GLY A 138 4.86 -4.72 -6.28
N VAL A 139 5.70 -5.60 -6.81
CA VAL A 139 6.33 -6.68 -6.05
C VAL A 139 7.85 -6.60 -6.19
N GLY A 140 8.57 -6.74 -5.09
CA GLY A 140 10.03 -6.73 -5.09
C GLY A 140 10.62 -7.49 -3.91
N ARG A 141 11.93 -7.75 -3.96
CA ARG A 141 12.64 -8.35 -2.81
C ARG A 141 12.97 -7.32 -1.74
N THR A 142 12.96 -6.04 -2.12
CA THR A 142 13.12 -4.91 -1.20
C THR A 142 11.91 -3.98 -1.31
N SER A 143 11.68 -3.17 -0.29
CA SER A 143 10.61 -2.15 -0.28
C SER A 143 10.78 -1.16 -1.44
N VAL A 144 12.02 -0.78 -1.74
CA VAL A 144 12.38 0.10 -2.85
C VAL A 144 12.00 -0.53 -4.20
N GLU A 145 12.34 -1.80 -4.43
CA GLU A 145 11.96 -2.50 -5.65
C GLU A 145 10.44 -2.61 -5.82
N ALA A 146 9.73 -2.98 -4.75
CA ALA A 146 8.28 -3.09 -4.77
C ALA A 146 7.63 -1.74 -5.10
N LEU A 147 8.11 -0.65 -4.51
CA LEU A 147 7.62 0.69 -4.78
C LEU A 147 7.92 1.15 -6.22
N ILE A 148 9.12 0.87 -6.75
CA ILE A 148 9.45 1.15 -8.16
C ILE A 148 8.49 0.40 -9.08
N CYS A 149 8.22 -0.87 -8.81
CA CYS A 149 7.29 -1.68 -9.59
C CYS A 149 5.85 -1.13 -9.51
N LEU A 150 5.40 -0.71 -8.34
CA LEU A 150 4.08 -0.10 -8.17
C LEU A 150 3.97 1.20 -8.98
N ARG A 151 4.98 2.06 -8.93
CA ARG A 151 5.01 3.28 -9.74
C ARG A 151 4.98 2.97 -11.22
N ARG A 152 5.75 1.97 -11.68
CA ARG A 152 5.69 1.47 -13.06
C ARG A 152 4.29 1.00 -13.44
N ALA A 153 3.60 0.26 -12.56
CA ALA A 153 2.25 -0.24 -12.81
C ALA A 153 1.27 0.92 -13.04
N LYS A 154 1.34 1.94 -12.18
CA LYS A 154 0.50 3.14 -12.25
C LYS A 154 0.74 3.99 -13.50
N VAL A 155 1.98 4.16 -13.94
CA VAL A 155 2.28 4.94 -15.16
C VAL A 155 2.06 4.14 -16.45
N SER A 156 2.01 2.81 -16.37
CA SER A 156 1.85 1.91 -17.52
C SER A 156 0.39 1.50 -17.79
N GLY A 157 -0.56 2.33 -17.38
CA GLY A 157 -2.00 2.14 -17.65
C GLY A 157 -2.85 1.72 -16.45
N LYS A 158 -2.27 1.60 -15.24
CA LYS A 158 -2.98 1.26 -13.97
C LYS A 158 -3.61 -0.14 -13.99
N GLY A 159 -4.16 -0.58 -12.87
CA GLY A 159 -4.85 -1.87 -12.73
C GLY A 159 -3.99 -3.09 -13.07
N ARG A 160 -2.70 -3.02 -12.76
CA ARG A 160 -1.71 -4.01 -13.18
C ARG A 160 -0.82 -4.42 -12.02
N VAL A 161 -0.28 -5.64 -12.13
CA VAL A 161 0.75 -6.16 -11.26
C VAL A 161 2.09 -6.10 -12.00
N ILE A 162 3.11 -5.52 -11.38
CA ILE A 162 4.49 -5.55 -11.90
C ILE A 162 5.39 -6.16 -10.84
N THR A 163 6.23 -7.10 -11.25
CA THR A 163 7.21 -7.78 -10.40
C THR A 163 8.64 -7.38 -10.77
N SER A 164 9.48 -7.21 -9.75
CA SER A 164 10.93 -7.02 -9.91
C SER A 164 11.56 -8.30 -10.47
N GLY A 165 12.37 -8.19 -11.52
CA GLY A 165 13.04 -9.32 -12.15
C GLY A 165 12.24 -10.10 -13.20
N GLY A 166 11.07 -9.60 -13.63
CA GLY A 166 10.36 -10.13 -14.79
C GLY A 166 11.05 -9.77 -16.10
N ASN A 167 11.60 -10.77 -16.79
CA ASN A 167 11.83 -10.76 -18.24
C ASN A 167 10.58 -11.27 -18.95
#